data_AF-A0A0H1BLX2-F1
#
_entry.id   AF-A0A0H1BLX2-F1
#
_cell.length_a   1.000
_cell.length_b   1.000
_cell.length_c   1.000
_cell.angle_alpha   90.00
_cell.angle_beta   90.00
_cell.angle_gamma   90.00
#
_symmetry.space_group_name_H-M   'P 1'
#
loop_
_entity.id
_entity.type
_entity.pdbx_description
1 polymer ?
#
loop_
_entity_poly.entity_id
_entity_poly.type
_entity_poly.pdbx_seq_one_letter_code
_entity_poly.pdbx_strand_id
1 'polypeptide(L)'
;MAVSPVISTPDLSTPPPTSPTYKLEVTAYPEAKDALSNGLLRLRTDHVSGAKDLATRAIFSLVRIAEIIGERLIEEIKQDEAEARGGKLRGSPHSAVETWWESCRKAGWILAKYGRPSMNAAITCAIVKALDRERLGLAELDEDVVCDRYGICGVMRKASRAAGGEGEPVEDEERCIRIAVERMHAYLMERYHNATRTMIGAGLRQFLYEKGTIEGGRRVVKILTLSSSATVMNALATVLETESKVGGDGGLKIQLKVMESRPLCEGVDFAKDLVHGAEAVGATDRLRIEIASDASVAILAKGVDVVLLGADRISDSGDVSNKTGSFPAVLCAKAVSDNVAIVVVSDLDKISKPGAMEAYREEENDPRELERGWDRHHTHGSIRSNLWRTTVETRNVYFEWVPARYIDHYICETGILDLNGIREQSEKVFHAERQLFGCFP
;
A
#
# COMPACT_ATOMS: atom_id res chain seq x y z
N MET A 1 46.36 -31.22 14.29
CA MET A 1 45.70 -29.97 14.75
C MET A 1 45.10 -29.31 13.52
N ALA A 2 43.80 -29.53 13.28
CA ALA A 2 43.08 -28.97 12.15
C ALA A 2 42.29 -27.75 12.64
N VAL A 3 42.45 -26.63 11.94
CA VAL A 3 41.92 -25.31 12.30
C VAL A 3 40.40 -25.34 12.15
N SER A 4 39.68 -24.98 13.22
CA SER A 4 38.23 -24.82 13.24
C SER A 4 37.77 -23.82 12.18
N PRO A 5 36.66 -24.07 11.45
CA PRO A 5 36.12 -23.08 10.54
C PRO A 5 35.57 -21.90 11.35
N VAL A 6 36.12 -20.70 11.12
CA VAL A 6 35.61 -19.45 11.65
C VAL A 6 34.25 -19.19 10.98
N ILE A 7 33.18 -19.33 11.77
CA ILE A 7 31.84 -18.92 11.35
C ILE A 7 31.84 -17.40 11.27
N SER A 8 31.83 -16.85 10.06
CA SER A 8 31.54 -15.43 9.84
C SER A 8 30.10 -15.15 10.27
N THR A 9 29.94 -14.59 11.47
CA THR A 9 28.72 -13.90 11.87
C THR A 9 28.50 -12.73 10.90
N PRO A 10 27.32 -12.57 10.29
CA PRO A 10 27.03 -11.40 9.47
C PRO A 10 27.14 -10.17 10.37
N ASP A 11 27.99 -9.24 9.98
CA ASP A 11 28.12 -7.95 10.63
C ASP A 11 26.80 -7.20 10.44
N LEU A 12 26.01 -7.09 11.51
CA LEU A 12 24.76 -6.33 11.55
C LEU A 12 24.98 -4.82 11.38
N SER A 13 26.24 -4.35 11.33
CA SER A 13 26.57 -2.97 10.95
C SER A 13 26.77 -2.79 9.44
N THR A 14 26.84 -3.87 8.65
CA THR A 14 26.83 -3.81 7.19
C THR A 14 25.41 -3.93 6.62
N PRO A 15 24.90 -2.91 5.91
CA PRO A 15 23.62 -3.03 5.20
C PRO A 15 23.71 -4.14 4.13
N PRO A 16 22.60 -4.82 3.82
CA PRO A 16 22.60 -5.94 2.87
C PRO A 16 23.17 -5.52 1.50
N PRO A 17 23.72 -6.45 0.70
CA PRO A 17 24.41 -6.19 -0.57
C PRO A 17 23.48 -5.72 -1.71
N THR A 18 22.36 -5.11 -1.36
CA THR A 18 21.48 -4.30 -2.21
C THR A 18 21.41 -2.87 -1.68
N SER A 19 22.49 -2.36 -1.10
CA SER A 19 22.67 -0.92 -0.91
C SER A 19 23.46 -0.41 -2.12
N PRO A 20 22.80 -0.02 -3.23
CA PRO A 20 23.42 0.91 -4.13
C PRO A 20 23.89 2.05 -3.26
N THR A 21 25.15 2.40 -3.42
CA THR A 21 25.66 3.72 -3.11
C THR A 21 24.82 4.68 -3.95
N TYR A 22 23.57 4.94 -3.53
CA TYR A 22 22.86 6.13 -3.93
C TYR A 22 23.79 7.22 -3.45
N LYS A 23 24.48 7.87 -4.40
CA LYS A 23 24.95 9.21 -4.15
C LYS A 23 23.69 9.98 -3.81
N LEU A 24 23.39 10.04 -2.51
CA LEU A 24 22.35 10.83 -1.92
C LEU A 24 22.78 12.30 -2.02
N GLU A 25 23.01 12.77 -3.24
CA GLU A 25 22.81 14.17 -3.64
C GLU A 25 21.30 14.39 -3.75
N VAL A 26 20.55 13.93 -2.75
CA VAL A 26 19.08 13.90 -2.77
C VAL A 26 18.52 15.25 -2.36
N THR A 27 19.31 15.99 -1.60
CA THR A 27 19.04 17.33 -1.11
C THR A 27 20.40 17.94 -0.84
N ALA A 28 20.59 19.24 -1.06
CA ALA A 28 21.77 19.94 -0.55
C ALA A 28 21.84 19.87 1.00
N TYR A 29 20.75 19.44 1.65
CA TYR A 29 20.51 19.49 3.09
C TYR A 29 20.68 18.11 3.77
N PRO A 30 21.60 17.97 4.74
CA PRO A 30 21.83 16.72 5.48
C PRO A 30 20.60 16.16 6.21
N GLU A 31 19.76 17.02 6.79
CA GLU A 31 18.61 16.61 7.60
C GLU A 31 17.54 15.90 6.76
N ALA A 32 17.35 16.33 5.52
CA ALA A 32 16.42 15.69 4.60
C ALA A 32 16.95 14.32 4.12
N LYS A 33 18.27 14.17 3.98
CA LYS A 33 18.92 12.90 3.71
C LYS A 33 18.74 11.91 4.87
N ASP A 34 18.85 12.38 6.11
CA ASP A 34 18.61 11.55 7.30
C ASP A 34 17.13 11.15 7.39
N ALA A 35 16.20 12.07 7.10
CA ALA A 35 14.77 11.77 7.06
C ALA A 35 14.44 10.69 6.02
N LEU A 36 15.03 10.75 4.83
CA LEU A 36 14.88 9.73 3.79
C LEU A 36 15.46 8.38 4.21
N SER A 37 16.66 8.36 4.78
CA SER A 37 17.32 7.13 5.24
C SER A 37 16.49 6.44 6.33
N ASN A 38 15.97 7.22 7.29
CA ASN A 38 15.07 6.72 8.32
C ASN A 38 13.73 6.23 7.76
N GLY A 39 13.17 6.94 6.77
CA GLY A 39 11.95 6.53 6.07
C GLY A 39 12.11 5.17 5.38
N LEU A 40 13.19 4.98 4.62
CA LEU A 40 13.51 3.71 3.97
C LEU A 40 13.73 2.58 4.98
N LEU A 41 14.46 2.83 6.07
CA LEU A 41 14.67 1.84 7.12
C LEU A 41 13.32 1.37 7.70
N ARG A 42 12.44 2.31 8.07
CA ARG A 42 11.11 2.00 8.61
C ARG A 42 10.27 1.17 7.64
N LEU A 43 10.27 1.51 6.35
CA LEU A 43 9.52 0.76 5.34
C LEU A 43 10.05 -0.66 5.16
N ARG A 44 11.37 -0.87 5.30
CA ARG A 44 12.00 -2.17 5.10
C ARG A 44 11.88 -3.12 6.29
N THR A 45 11.86 -2.57 7.50
CA THR A 45 11.86 -3.37 8.74
C THR A 45 10.48 -3.58 9.35
N ASP A 46 9.46 -2.90 8.82
CA ASP A 46 8.08 -3.10 9.24
C ASP A 46 7.48 -4.27 8.47
N HIS A 47 7.42 -5.43 9.13
CA HIS A 47 6.84 -6.67 8.62
C HIS A 47 5.41 -6.91 9.11
N VAL A 48 4.85 -5.96 9.87
CA VAL A 48 3.52 -6.11 10.51
C VAL A 48 2.47 -5.31 9.76
N SER A 49 2.82 -4.11 9.29
CA SER A 49 1.93 -3.24 8.54
C SER A 49 1.61 -3.80 7.16
N GLY A 50 0.34 -3.71 6.74
CA GLY A 50 -0.10 -4.06 5.39
C GLY A 50 0.23 -2.99 4.36
N ALA A 51 -0.10 -3.26 3.08
CA ALA A 51 0.21 -2.39 1.94
C ALA A 51 -0.24 -0.92 2.12
N LYS A 52 -1.46 -0.69 2.61
CA LYS A 52 -2.03 0.65 2.79
C LYS A 52 -1.28 1.46 3.84
N ASP A 53 -0.97 0.83 4.98
CA ASP A 53 -0.27 1.47 6.10
C ASP A 53 1.17 1.82 5.74
N LEU A 54 1.87 0.91 5.04
CA LEU A 54 3.21 1.19 4.52
C LEU A 54 3.22 2.31 3.49
N ALA A 55 2.24 2.33 2.57
CA ALA A 55 2.08 3.43 1.65
C ALA A 55 1.85 4.76 2.40
N THR A 56 1.02 4.78 3.44
CA THR A 56 0.81 5.96 4.28
C THR A 56 2.09 6.38 5.03
N ARG A 57 2.88 5.44 5.54
CA ARG A 57 4.20 5.72 6.15
C ARG A 57 5.22 6.27 5.14
N ALA A 58 5.16 5.82 3.89
CA ALA A 58 5.97 6.35 2.81
C ALA A 58 5.58 7.81 2.52
N ILE A 59 4.29 8.13 2.49
CA ILE A 59 3.81 9.52 2.36
C ILE A 59 4.25 10.34 3.56
N PHE A 60 4.09 9.86 4.79
CA PHE A 60 4.59 10.56 5.98
C PHE A 60 6.07 10.92 5.85
N SER A 61 6.89 9.98 5.38
CA SER A 61 8.33 10.20 5.16
C SER A 61 8.58 11.24 4.07
N LEU A 62 7.84 11.17 2.96
CA LEU A 62 7.94 12.13 1.86
C LEU A 62 7.53 13.55 2.29
N VAL A 63 6.42 13.70 3.01
CA VAL A 63 5.98 14.98 3.58
C VAL A 63 7.07 15.55 4.49
N ARG A 64 7.63 14.73 5.38
CA ARG A 64 8.69 15.19 6.27
C ARG A 64 9.94 15.67 5.52
N ILE A 65 10.31 14.99 4.43
CA ILE A 65 11.43 15.40 3.57
C ILE A 65 11.09 16.74 2.88
N ALA A 66 9.88 16.86 2.34
CA ALA A 66 9.41 18.05 1.65
C ALA A 66 9.34 19.29 2.57
N GLU A 67 8.91 19.11 3.82
CA GLU A 67 8.96 20.15 4.86
C GLU A 67 10.38 20.64 5.11
N ILE A 68 11.32 19.72 5.38
CA ILE A 68 12.71 20.08 5.71
C ILE A 68 13.35 20.85 4.54
N ILE A 69 13.15 20.37 3.31
CA ILE A 69 13.68 21.05 2.12
C ILE A 69 13.03 22.43 1.96
N GLY A 70 11.71 22.52 2.14
CA GLY A 70 10.97 23.77 2.02
C GLY A 70 11.41 24.81 3.04
N GLU A 71 11.55 24.44 4.32
CA GLU A 71 12.03 25.32 5.38
C GLU A 71 13.44 25.86 5.07
N ARG A 72 14.36 25.00 4.61
CA ARG A 72 15.72 25.42 4.24
C ARG A 72 15.75 26.34 3.02
N LEU A 73 14.98 26.05 1.99
CA LEU A 73 14.90 26.92 0.81
C LEU A 73 14.29 28.28 1.15
N ILE A 74 13.27 28.32 2.01
CA ILE A 74 12.66 29.58 2.49
C ILE A 74 13.66 30.38 3.33
N GLU A 75 14.48 29.74 4.16
CA GLU A 75 15.58 30.40 4.88
C GLU A 75 16.61 30.99 3.90
N GLU A 76 16.97 30.26 2.85
CA GLU A 76 17.90 30.73 1.81
C GLU A 76 17.32 31.88 0.99
N ILE A 77 16.03 31.84 0.62
CA ILE A 77 15.32 32.96 -0.02
C ILE A 77 15.45 34.24 0.82
N LYS A 78 15.14 34.16 2.12
CA LYS A 78 15.18 35.31 3.04
C LYS A 78 16.60 35.84 3.27
N GLN A 79 17.61 34.96 3.22
CA GLN A 79 19.01 35.36 3.31
C GLN A 79 19.47 36.08 2.04
N ASP A 80 19.09 35.56 0.87
CA ASP A 80 19.39 36.16 -0.43
C ASP A 80 18.75 37.55 -0.59
N GLU A 81 17.57 37.78 -0.01
CA GLU A 81 16.91 39.09 0.08
C GLU A 81 17.68 40.09 0.95
N ALA A 82 18.25 39.61 2.07
CA ALA A 82 19.00 40.44 3.00
C ALA A 82 20.40 40.82 2.49
N GLU A 83 20.97 40.04 1.55
CA GLU A 83 22.33 40.23 1.02
C GLU A 83 22.37 41.04 -0.29
N ALA A 84 22.88 42.28 -0.22
CA ALA A 84 22.97 43.21 -1.36
C ALA A 84 23.81 42.74 -2.58
N ARG A 85 24.57 41.63 -2.48
CA ARG A 85 25.45 41.10 -3.54
C ARG A 85 24.92 39.85 -4.24
N GLY A 86 23.74 39.38 -3.86
CA GLY A 86 23.13 38.18 -4.38
C GLY A 86 23.68 36.92 -3.75
N GLY A 87 22.81 36.21 -3.04
CA GLY A 87 23.17 34.99 -2.32
C GLY A 87 23.14 33.73 -3.20
N LYS A 88 22.98 32.57 -2.57
CA LYS A 88 23.23 31.25 -3.17
C LYS A 88 22.26 30.88 -4.29
N LEU A 89 21.03 31.40 -4.27
CA LEU A 89 20.02 31.13 -5.29
C LEU A 89 20.18 32.06 -6.50
N ARG A 90 20.79 33.25 -6.31
CA ARG A 90 21.11 34.19 -7.38
C ARG A 90 22.21 33.63 -8.31
N GLY A 91 21.78 33.04 -9.42
CA GLY A 91 22.65 32.39 -10.41
C GLY A 91 22.40 30.88 -10.56
N SER A 92 21.50 30.31 -9.76
CA SER A 92 20.93 28.99 -10.03
C SER A 92 20.12 29.03 -11.33
N PRO A 93 20.23 28.02 -12.20
CA PRO A 93 19.38 27.92 -13.39
C PRO A 93 17.91 27.60 -13.05
N HIS A 94 17.62 27.16 -11.83
CA HIS A 94 16.28 26.81 -11.37
C HIS A 94 15.81 27.69 -10.22
N SER A 95 14.51 27.96 -10.22
CA SER A 95 13.77 28.64 -9.15
C SER A 95 13.81 27.84 -7.83
N ALA A 96 13.50 28.49 -6.70
CA ALA A 96 13.42 27.80 -5.41
C ALA A 96 12.28 26.77 -5.39
N VAL A 97 11.14 27.10 -6.00
CA VAL A 97 10.00 26.18 -6.18
C VAL A 97 10.40 24.98 -7.04
N GLU A 98 11.09 25.22 -8.15
CA GLU A 98 11.58 24.15 -9.03
C GLU A 98 12.58 23.23 -8.30
N THR A 99 13.49 23.81 -7.53
CA THR A 99 14.47 23.08 -6.72
C THR A 99 13.79 22.22 -5.64
N TRP A 100 12.78 22.77 -4.96
CA TRP A 100 11.95 22.05 -4.00
C TRP A 100 11.24 20.88 -4.67
N TRP A 101 10.58 21.15 -5.80
CA TRP A 101 9.84 20.17 -6.58
C TRP A 101 10.73 19.01 -7.07
N GLU A 102 11.89 19.31 -7.67
CA GLU A 102 12.85 18.30 -8.12
C GLU A 102 13.31 17.39 -6.97
N SER A 103 13.60 17.99 -5.82
CA SER A 103 14.08 17.27 -4.64
C SER A 103 13.01 16.35 -4.07
N CYS A 104 11.76 16.82 -4.00
CA CYS A 104 10.60 16.01 -3.58
C CYS A 104 10.34 14.86 -4.56
N ARG A 105 10.41 15.14 -5.87
CA ARG A 105 10.25 14.14 -6.94
C ARG A 105 11.30 13.04 -6.83
N LYS A 106 12.57 13.40 -6.62
CA LYS A 106 13.68 12.45 -6.44
C LYS A 106 13.53 11.63 -5.15
N ALA A 107 13.17 12.26 -4.04
CA ALA A 107 12.88 11.56 -2.78
C ALA A 107 11.72 10.57 -2.92
N GLY A 108 10.64 10.99 -3.59
CA GLY A 108 9.49 10.14 -3.90
C GLY A 108 9.89 8.93 -4.75
N TRP A 109 10.69 9.13 -5.80
CA TRP A 109 11.20 8.02 -6.62
C TRP A 109 12.00 7.01 -5.80
N ILE A 110 12.89 7.47 -4.91
CA ILE A 110 13.69 6.59 -4.05
C ILE A 110 12.79 5.79 -3.11
N LEU A 111 11.83 6.44 -2.44
CA LEU A 111 10.89 5.76 -1.55
C LEU A 111 10.05 4.73 -2.30
N ALA A 112 9.55 5.07 -3.48
CA ALA A 112 8.80 4.16 -4.35
C ALA A 112 9.65 2.94 -4.72
N LYS A 113 10.84 3.16 -5.27
CA LYS A 113 11.69 2.12 -5.84
C LYS A 113 12.35 1.23 -4.78
N TYR A 114 12.74 1.79 -3.64
CA TYR A 114 13.60 1.13 -2.65
C TYR A 114 12.97 0.93 -1.28
N GLY A 115 11.74 1.41 -1.05
CA GLY A 115 11.00 1.26 0.21
C GLY A 115 10.76 -0.19 0.58
N ARG A 116 9.78 -0.85 -0.03
CA ARG A 116 9.51 -2.30 0.17
C ARG A 116 9.00 -2.92 -1.14
N PRO A 117 9.76 -3.84 -1.79
CA PRO A 117 9.39 -4.38 -3.11
C PRO A 117 8.02 -5.07 -3.19
N SER A 118 7.61 -5.80 -2.15
CA SER A 118 6.30 -6.49 -2.10
C SER A 118 5.12 -5.53 -2.05
N MET A 119 5.30 -4.38 -1.40
CA MET A 119 4.29 -3.32 -1.25
C MET A 119 4.52 -2.15 -2.22
N ASN A 120 5.39 -2.33 -3.20
CA ASN A 120 5.83 -1.27 -4.09
C ASN A 120 4.69 -0.65 -4.91
N ALA A 121 3.66 -1.43 -5.28
CA ALA A 121 2.50 -0.90 -6.00
C ALA A 121 1.78 0.18 -5.19
N ALA A 122 1.36 -0.16 -3.96
CA ALA A 122 0.69 0.75 -3.05
C ALA A 122 1.55 1.99 -2.73
N ILE A 123 2.84 1.78 -2.44
CA ILE A 123 3.78 2.87 -2.14
C ILE A 123 3.91 3.80 -3.36
N THR A 124 4.13 3.25 -4.55
CA THR A 124 4.33 4.04 -5.79
C THR A 124 3.07 4.81 -6.15
N CYS A 125 1.90 4.17 -6.17
CA CYS A 125 0.62 4.82 -6.43
C CYS A 125 0.34 5.94 -5.44
N ALA A 126 0.61 5.72 -4.16
CA ALA A 126 0.42 6.75 -3.16
C ALA A 126 1.35 7.94 -3.40
N ILE A 127 2.63 7.70 -3.68
CA ILE A 127 3.62 8.76 -3.90
C ILE A 127 3.30 9.55 -5.17
N VAL A 128 2.93 8.88 -6.25
CA VAL A 128 2.52 9.53 -7.51
C VAL A 128 1.32 10.44 -7.27
N LYS A 129 0.32 10.00 -6.50
CA LYS A 129 -0.82 10.85 -6.09
C LYS A 129 -0.40 12.02 -5.19
N ALA A 130 0.57 11.82 -4.29
CA ALA A 130 1.07 12.87 -3.39
C ALA A 130 1.83 13.97 -4.14
N LEU A 131 2.51 13.59 -5.21
CA LEU A 131 3.30 14.45 -6.07
C LEU A 131 2.55 14.84 -7.35
N ASP A 132 1.22 14.74 -7.38
CA ASP A 132 0.47 15.25 -8.53
C ASP A 132 0.54 16.79 -8.56
N ARG A 133 1.01 17.37 -9.68
CA ARG A 133 1.24 18.82 -9.80
C ARG A 133 -0.04 19.63 -9.65
N GLU A 134 -1.14 19.15 -10.21
CA GLU A 134 -2.45 19.81 -10.06
C GLU A 134 -2.86 19.82 -8.58
N ARG A 135 -2.70 18.68 -7.90
CA ARG A 135 -2.93 18.58 -6.46
C ARG A 135 -2.06 19.57 -5.70
N LEU A 136 -0.78 19.69 -6.00
CA LEU A 136 0.12 20.61 -5.29
C LEU A 136 -0.12 22.10 -5.62
N GLY A 137 -0.92 22.41 -6.63
CA GLY A 137 -1.12 23.80 -7.07
C GLY A 137 0.07 24.33 -7.85
N LEU A 138 0.82 23.42 -8.47
CA LEU A 138 2.00 23.68 -9.27
C LEU A 138 1.72 23.47 -10.76
N ALA A 139 0.44 23.50 -11.16
CA ALA A 139 0.02 23.30 -12.54
C ALA A 139 0.58 24.38 -13.49
N GLU A 140 0.81 25.61 -13.00
CA GLU A 140 1.37 26.71 -13.80
C GLU A 140 2.86 26.53 -14.13
N LEU A 141 3.58 25.61 -13.46
CA LEU A 141 4.93 25.17 -13.86
C LEU A 141 4.94 24.29 -15.13
N ASP A 142 3.81 24.16 -15.83
CA ASP A 142 3.73 23.49 -17.14
C ASP A 142 4.07 24.40 -18.33
N GLU A 143 4.23 25.72 -18.13
CA GLU A 143 4.22 26.63 -19.28
C GLU A 143 5.53 26.77 -20.08
N ASP A 144 6.63 26.15 -19.66
CA ASP A 144 7.80 26.03 -20.52
C ASP A 144 8.50 24.70 -20.30
N VAL A 145 9.16 24.21 -21.35
CA VAL A 145 9.97 22.99 -21.33
C VAL A 145 10.93 23.04 -20.13
N VAL A 146 10.57 22.39 -19.02
CA VAL A 146 11.51 22.18 -17.92
C VAL A 146 12.49 21.12 -18.39
N CYS A 147 13.59 21.58 -18.97
CA CYS A 147 14.81 20.80 -19.07
C CYS A 147 15.29 20.57 -17.64
N ASP A 148 14.87 19.47 -17.02
CA ASP A 148 15.42 19.09 -15.72
C ASP A 148 16.90 18.67 -15.89
N ARG A 149 17.68 18.67 -14.81
CA ARG A 149 19.10 18.26 -14.85
C ARG A 149 19.36 16.83 -15.36
N TYR A 150 18.31 16.03 -15.56
CA TYR A 150 18.36 14.63 -15.91
C TYR A 150 17.70 14.31 -17.28
N GLY A 151 17.07 15.27 -17.97
CA GLY A 151 16.51 15.12 -19.33
C GLY A 151 15.23 15.90 -19.62
N ILE A 152 14.61 15.63 -20.77
CA ILE A 152 13.37 16.26 -21.25
C ILE A 152 12.15 15.42 -20.84
N CYS A 153 11.13 16.04 -20.24
CA CYS A 153 9.81 15.42 -20.04
C CYS A 153 8.68 16.36 -20.51
N GLY A 154 8.09 16.10 -21.69
CA GLY A 154 6.84 16.74 -22.15
C GLY A 154 6.89 17.51 -23.48
N VAL A 155 5.75 17.61 -24.19
CA VAL A 155 5.60 18.21 -25.56
C VAL A 155 4.81 19.52 -25.53
N MET A 156 5.35 20.51 -26.26
CA MET A 156 4.93 21.91 -26.44
C MET A 156 3.45 22.14 -26.86
N ARG A 157 2.82 23.19 -26.31
CA ARG A 157 1.83 24.02 -27.04
C ARG A 157 2.02 25.51 -26.70
N LYS A 158 1.93 26.35 -27.74
CA LYS A 158 2.21 27.80 -27.73
C LYS A 158 1.31 28.58 -26.76
N ALA A 159 1.92 29.39 -25.89
CA ALA A 159 1.25 30.33 -25.01
C ALA A 159 0.68 31.55 -25.77
N SER A 160 -0.57 31.89 -25.46
CA SER A 160 -1.12 33.24 -25.61
C SER A 160 -0.94 33.98 -24.29
N ARG A 161 -0.02 34.94 -24.26
CA ARG A 161 0.21 35.89 -23.16
C ARG A 161 -1.09 36.61 -22.77
N ALA A 162 -1.42 36.62 -21.48
CA ALA A 162 -2.20 37.65 -20.81
C ALA A 162 -1.60 37.82 -19.40
N ALA A 163 -0.71 38.78 -19.16
CA ALA A 163 -0.99 40.16 -18.76
C ALA A 163 -1.62 40.32 -17.36
N GLY A 164 -0.79 40.66 -16.37
CA GLY A 164 -1.15 41.57 -15.26
C GLY A 164 -1.01 41.01 -13.83
N GLY A 165 0.04 41.43 -13.12
CA GLY A 165 0.17 41.30 -11.67
C GLY A 165 1.56 41.68 -11.16
N GLU A 166 1.74 42.91 -10.67
CA GLU A 166 2.97 43.40 -10.03
C GLU A 166 3.08 42.88 -8.59
N GLY A 167 3.39 41.58 -8.43
CA GLY A 167 3.92 41.02 -7.19
C GLY A 167 5.42 40.75 -7.34
N GLU A 168 6.22 41.00 -6.31
CA GLU A 168 7.64 40.62 -6.37
C GLU A 168 7.76 39.10 -6.55
N PRO A 169 8.59 38.59 -7.49
CA PRO A 169 8.67 37.16 -7.83
C PRO A 169 8.99 36.23 -6.64
N VAL A 170 9.51 36.78 -5.54
CA VAL A 170 10.08 36.04 -4.42
C VAL A 170 9.04 35.73 -3.33
N GLU A 171 8.09 36.63 -3.05
CA GLU A 171 6.96 36.37 -2.14
C GLU A 171 6.04 35.26 -2.68
N ASP A 172 6.04 35.08 -4.00
CA ASP A 172 5.27 34.05 -4.69
C ASP A 172 5.89 32.65 -4.51
N GLU A 173 7.23 32.54 -4.53
CA GLU A 173 7.93 31.25 -4.38
C GLU A 173 7.80 30.65 -2.97
N GLU A 174 8.00 31.45 -1.92
CA GLU A 174 7.79 31.01 -0.52
C GLU A 174 6.35 30.51 -0.35
N ARG A 175 5.38 31.26 -0.89
CA ARG A 175 3.96 30.92 -0.81
C ARG A 175 3.66 29.61 -1.54
N CYS A 176 4.18 29.41 -2.75
CA CYS A 176 4.02 28.17 -3.51
C CYS A 176 4.56 26.96 -2.75
N ILE A 177 5.76 27.04 -2.17
CA ILE A 177 6.35 25.95 -1.38
C ILE A 177 5.47 25.62 -0.18
N ARG A 178 5.01 26.63 0.57
CA ARG A 178 4.15 26.43 1.75
C ARG A 178 2.83 25.77 1.38
N ILE A 179 2.16 26.26 0.34
CA ILE A 179 0.90 25.69 -0.14
C ILE A 179 1.11 24.24 -0.59
N ALA A 180 2.17 23.95 -1.32
CA ALA A 180 2.45 22.58 -1.77
C ALA A 180 2.67 21.63 -0.58
N VAL A 181 3.47 22.01 0.43
CA VAL A 181 3.66 21.23 1.66
C VAL A 181 2.34 21.04 2.41
N GLU A 182 1.53 22.07 2.57
CA GLU A 182 0.20 21.99 3.21
C GLU A 182 -0.73 21.02 2.48
N ARG A 183 -0.71 21.01 1.15
CA ARG A 183 -1.52 20.07 0.34
C ARG A 183 -1.00 18.63 0.42
N MET A 184 0.31 18.43 0.57
CA MET A 184 0.87 17.10 0.87
C MET A 184 0.42 16.61 2.26
N HIS A 185 0.37 17.49 3.26
CA HIS A 185 -0.22 17.17 4.57
C HIS A 185 -1.69 16.82 4.48
N ALA A 186 -2.47 17.59 3.72
CA ALA A 186 -3.88 17.28 3.49
C ALA A 186 -4.06 15.88 2.91
N TYR A 187 -3.24 15.49 1.93
CA TYR A 187 -3.26 14.13 1.38
C TYR A 187 -2.84 13.07 2.39
N LEU A 188 -1.80 13.32 3.18
CA LEU A 188 -1.40 12.40 4.25
C LEU A 188 -2.55 12.18 5.25
N MET A 189 -3.22 13.26 5.64
CA MET A 189 -4.40 13.20 6.50
C MET A 189 -5.56 12.51 5.80
N GLU A 190 -5.81 12.72 4.50
CA GLU A 190 -6.81 11.97 3.72
C GLU A 190 -6.55 10.46 3.73
N ARG A 191 -5.28 10.01 3.82
CA ARG A 191 -4.94 8.59 3.91
C ARG A 191 -5.13 8.01 5.32
N TYR A 192 -4.94 8.82 6.36
CA TYR A 192 -5.28 8.44 7.73
C TYR A 192 -6.81 8.42 7.94
N HIS A 193 -7.48 9.43 7.40
CA HIS A 193 -8.91 9.46 7.27
C HIS A 193 -9.34 8.43 6.25
N ASN A 194 -10.56 7.94 6.41
CA ASN A 194 -10.94 6.68 5.81
C ASN A 194 -12.10 6.83 4.84
N ALA A 195 -12.11 7.92 4.08
CA ALA A 195 -13.18 8.23 3.13
C ALA A 195 -13.40 7.12 2.09
N THR A 196 -12.34 6.38 1.70
CA THR A 196 -12.46 5.22 0.79
C THR A 196 -13.21 4.03 1.40
N ARG A 197 -13.27 3.90 2.74
CA ARG A 197 -13.97 2.79 3.42
C ARG A 197 -15.45 2.78 3.08
N THR A 198 -16.08 3.95 3.08
CA THR A 198 -17.54 4.06 2.91
C THR A 198 -17.98 3.60 1.52
N MET A 199 -17.23 3.96 0.48
CA MET A 199 -17.56 3.59 -0.90
C MET A 199 -17.38 2.09 -1.15
N ILE A 200 -16.26 1.53 -0.69
CA ILE A 200 -15.99 0.09 -0.80
C ILE A 200 -17.05 -0.70 -0.02
N GLY A 201 -17.38 -0.27 1.21
CA GLY A 201 -18.40 -0.90 2.04
C GLY A 201 -19.79 -0.84 1.42
N ALA A 202 -20.18 0.29 0.81
CA ALA A 202 -21.44 0.43 0.09
C ALA A 202 -21.50 -0.50 -1.14
N GLY A 203 -20.43 -0.57 -1.94
CA GLY A 203 -20.32 -1.48 -3.07
C GLY A 203 -20.38 -2.95 -2.66
N LEU A 204 -19.66 -3.33 -1.60
CA LEU A 204 -19.72 -4.67 -1.03
C LEU A 204 -21.14 -5.00 -0.55
N ARG A 205 -21.79 -4.07 0.17
CA ARG A 205 -23.17 -4.26 0.63
C ARG A 205 -24.10 -4.58 -0.53
N GLN A 206 -24.07 -3.76 -1.59
CA GLN A 206 -24.90 -3.96 -2.78
C GLN A 206 -24.66 -5.33 -3.40
N PHE A 207 -23.40 -5.72 -3.57
CA PHE A 207 -23.03 -7.03 -4.09
C PHE A 207 -23.58 -8.19 -3.23
N LEU A 208 -23.46 -8.08 -1.91
CA LEU A 208 -23.94 -9.13 -1.00
C LEU A 208 -25.47 -9.31 -1.03
N TYR A 209 -26.24 -8.29 -1.41
CA TYR A 209 -27.70 -8.43 -1.60
C TYR A 209 -28.08 -9.31 -2.80
N GLU A 210 -27.17 -9.49 -3.76
CA GLU A 210 -27.36 -10.38 -4.91
C GLU A 210 -26.98 -11.83 -4.58
N LYS A 211 -26.43 -12.07 -3.38
CA LYS A 211 -25.91 -13.37 -2.92
C LYS A 211 -26.70 -13.92 -1.73
N GLY A 212 -26.41 -15.17 -1.38
CA GLY A 212 -27.03 -15.85 -0.24
C GLY A 212 -28.53 -16.11 -0.41
N THR A 213 -29.16 -16.50 0.69
CA THR A 213 -30.56 -16.96 0.72
C THR A 213 -31.37 -16.23 1.78
N ILE A 214 -32.69 -16.18 1.61
CA ILE A 214 -33.58 -15.62 2.63
C ILE A 214 -33.87 -16.70 3.67
N GLU A 215 -33.48 -16.45 4.92
CA GLU A 215 -33.73 -17.32 6.09
C GLU A 215 -34.39 -16.46 7.18
N GLY A 216 -35.59 -16.84 7.62
CA GLY A 216 -36.29 -16.14 8.72
C GLY A 216 -36.54 -14.65 8.45
N GLY A 217 -36.79 -14.27 7.19
CA GLY A 217 -37.03 -12.87 6.79
C GLY A 217 -35.77 -12.04 6.50
N ARG A 218 -34.57 -12.56 6.82
CA ARG A 218 -33.28 -11.91 6.53
C ARG A 218 -32.55 -12.60 5.40
N ARG A 219 -31.77 -11.85 4.63
CA ARG A 219 -30.83 -12.42 3.67
C ARG A 219 -29.56 -12.83 4.41
N VAL A 220 -29.26 -14.12 4.40
CA VAL A 220 -28.07 -14.70 5.01
C VAL A 220 -27.04 -14.96 3.93
N VAL A 221 -25.85 -14.40 4.10
CA VAL A 221 -24.72 -14.61 3.17
C VAL A 221 -23.58 -15.28 3.92
N LYS A 222 -23.09 -16.40 3.38
CA LYS A 222 -21.98 -17.19 3.91
C LYS A 222 -20.70 -16.80 3.20
N ILE A 223 -19.74 -16.31 3.96
CA ILE A 223 -18.51 -15.73 3.43
C ILE A 223 -17.30 -16.52 3.97
N LEU A 224 -16.34 -16.85 3.12
CA LEU A 224 -15.01 -17.30 3.52
C LEU A 224 -14.00 -16.16 3.36
N THR A 225 -13.15 -15.95 4.36
CA THR A 225 -12.03 -15.01 4.29
C THR A 225 -10.82 -15.56 5.06
N LEU A 226 -9.67 -14.90 4.87
CA LEU A 226 -8.44 -15.18 5.60
C LEU A 226 -7.64 -13.88 5.82
N SER A 227 -6.58 -13.99 6.62
CA SER A 227 -5.69 -12.88 6.99
C SER A 227 -6.40 -11.75 7.76
N SER A 228 -5.68 -10.65 7.99
CA SER A 228 -6.20 -9.42 8.59
C SER A 228 -6.11 -8.26 7.59
N SER A 229 -6.94 -8.32 6.55
CA SER A 229 -7.03 -7.23 5.59
C SER A 229 -7.84 -6.07 6.16
N ALA A 230 -7.17 -4.94 6.42
CA ALA A 230 -7.85 -3.72 6.86
C ALA A 230 -8.94 -3.29 5.87
N THR A 231 -8.73 -3.41 4.55
CA THR A 231 -9.73 -3.02 3.55
C THR A 231 -10.99 -3.90 3.66
N VAL A 232 -10.84 -5.22 3.77
CA VAL A 232 -11.98 -6.15 3.95
C VAL A 232 -12.70 -5.91 5.27
N MET A 233 -11.94 -5.78 6.37
CA MET A 233 -12.48 -5.52 7.72
C MET A 233 -13.35 -4.26 7.72
N ASN A 234 -12.82 -3.18 7.15
CA ASN A 234 -13.51 -1.90 7.10
C ASN A 234 -14.76 -1.95 6.22
N ALA A 235 -14.71 -2.63 5.08
CA ALA A 235 -15.87 -2.81 4.21
C ALA A 235 -16.98 -3.56 4.94
N LEU A 236 -16.66 -4.66 5.65
CA LEU A 236 -17.62 -5.42 6.45
C LEU A 236 -18.17 -4.61 7.63
N ALA A 237 -17.33 -3.83 8.31
CA ALA A 237 -17.77 -2.93 9.38
C ALA A 237 -18.79 -1.89 8.86
N THR A 238 -18.53 -1.28 7.70
CA THR A 238 -19.48 -0.36 7.05
C THR A 238 -20.79 -1.06 6.65
N VAL A 239 -20.72 -2.30 6.16
CA VAL A 239 -21.93 -3.11 5.87
C VAL A 239 -22.74 -3.30 7.14
N LEU A 240 -22.10 -3.74 8.23
CA LEU A 240 -22.77 -3.99 9.52
C LEU A 240 -23.38 -2.72 10.11
N GLU A 241 -22.66 -1.60 10.09
CA GLU A 241 -23.16 -0.29 10.55
C GLU A 241 -24.36 0.18 9.72
N THR A 242 -24.33 -0.02 8.40
CA THR A 242 -25.43 0.36 7.53
C THR A 242 -26.65 -0.51 7.81
N GLU A 243 -26.45 -1.81 8.00
CA GLU A 243 -27.53 -2.77 8.25
C GLU A 243 -28.12 -2.65 9.65
N SER A 244 -27.35 -2.23 10.67
CA SER A 244 -27.91 -1.97 12.01
C SER A 244 -28.90 -0.81 12.01
N LYS A 245 -28.79 0.11 11.05
CA LYS A 245 -29.72 1.23 10.84
C LYS A 245 -30.97 0.83 10.04
N VAL A 246 -30.97 -0.33 9.38
CA VAL A 246 -32.14 -0.86 8.67
C VAL A 246 -33.09 -1.47 9.70
N GLY A 247 -34.23 -0.79 9.94
CA GLY A 247 -35.25 -1.25 10.87
C GLY A 247 -36.01 -2.51 10.39
N GLY A 248 -36.60 -3.23 11.34
CA GLY A 248 -37.41 -4.42 11.09
C GLY A 248 -36.60 -5.73 11.01
N ASP A 249 -37.30 -6.83 10.72
CA ASP A 249 -36.70 -8.18 10.70
C ASP A 249 -35.95 -8.50 9.40
N GLY A 250 -35.72 -7.51 8.53
CA GLY A 250 -35.05 -7.69 7.23
C GLY A 250 -33.55 -7.38 7.22
N GLY A 251 -33.02 -7.18 6.01
CA GLY A 251 -31.63 -6.82 5.77
C GLY A 251 -30.68 -8.02 5.64
N LEU A 252 -29.38 -7.75 5.78
CA LEU A 252 -28.32 -8.74 5.69
C LEU A 252 -27.94 -9.31 7.07
N LYS A 253 -27.61 -10.59 7.06
CA LYS A 253 -26.90 -11.29 8.12
C LYS A 253 -25.68 -12.00 7.51
N ILE A 254 -24.52 -11.75 8.09
CA ILE A 254 -23.24 -12.28 7.63
C ILE A 254 -22.87 -13.49 8.48
N GLN A 255 -22.69 -14.64 7.83
CA GLN A 255 -22.05 -15.82 8.41
C GLN A 255 -20.63 -15.92 7.86
N LEU A 256 -19.65 -15.53 8.66
CA LEU A 256 -18.26 -15.44 8.25
C LEU A 256 -17.48 -16.67 8.74
N LYS A 257 -16.80 -17.33 7.82
CA LYS A 257 -15.81 -18.37 8.10
C LYS A 257 -14.42 -17.78 7.89
N VAL A 258 -13.57 -17.83 8.90
CA VAL A 258 -12.25 -17.21 8.89
C VAL A 258 -11.18 -18.27 9.08
N MET A 259 -10.19 -18.29 8.20
CA MET A 259 -8.98 -19.08 8.42
C MET A 259 -8.03 -18.35 9.38
N GLU A 260 -7.44 -19.06 10.33
CA GLU A 260 -6.60 -18.45 11.37
C GLU A 260 -5.39 -17.70 10.80
N SER A 261 -4.80 -18.16 9.68
CA SER A 261 -3.67 -17.55 8.97
C SER A 261 -2.34 -17.61 9.74
N ARG A 262 -1.73 -18.80 9.78
CA ARG A 262 -0.38 -19.02 10.33
C ARG A 262 0.68 -18.24 9.54
N PRO A 263 1.83 -17.88 10.18
CA PRO A 263 2.22 -18.22 11.55
C PRO A 263 1.62 -17.31 12.64
N LEU A 264 1.23 -16.07 12.30
CA LEU A 264 0.84 -15.05 13.28
C LEU A 264 -0.62 -15.11 13.72
N CYS A 265 -1.43 -15.98 13.09
CA CYS A 265 -2.85 -16.14 13.38
C CYS A 265 -3.66 -14.85 13.15
N GLU A 266 -3.33 -14.11 12.09
CA GLU A 266 -3.92 -12.80 11.77
C GLU A 266 -5.45 -12.83 11.63
N GLY A 267 -6.02 -13.95 11.16
CA GLY A 267 -7.48 -14.12 11.07
C GLY A 267 -8.18 -14.09 12.42
N VAL A 268 -7.48 -14.42 13.51
CA VAL A 268 -8.01 -14.30 14.87
C VAL A 268 -8.13 -12.83 15.27
N ASP A 269 -7.13 -12.00 14.95
CA ASP A 269 -7.17 -10.57 15.26
C ASP A 269 -8.22 -9.85 14.41
N PHE A 270 -8.32 -10.20 13.12
CA PHE A 270 -9.41 -9.77 12.26
C PHE A 270 -10.79 -10.05 12.89
N ALA A 271 -11.01 -11.26 13.41
CA ALA A 271 -12.29 -11.63 13.99
C ALA A 271 -12.58 -10.85 15.29
N LYS A 272 -11.59 -10.63 16.15
CA LYS A 272 -11.74 -9.81 17.36
C LYS A 272 -12.15 -8.38 17.01
N ASP A 273 -11.43 -7.76 16.07
CA ASP A 273 -11.67 -6.38 15.69
C ASP A 273 -13.05 -6.22 15.03
N LEU A 274 -13.47 -7.17 14.20
CA LEU A 274 -14.80 -7.15 13.59
C LEU A 274 -15.92 -7.33 14.64
N VAL A 275 -15.73 -8.18 15.65
CA VAL A 275 -16.69 -8.33 16.76
C VAL A 275 -16.80 -7.05 17.57
N HIS A 276 -15.69 -6.42 17.93
CA HIS A 276 -15.71 -5.12 18.63
C HIS A 276 -16.40 -4.04 17.78
N GLY A 277 -16.10 -3.98 16.48
CA GLY A 277 -16.76 -3.06 15.56
C GLY A 277 -18.27 -3.29 15.47
N ALA A 278 -18.71 -4.55 15.40
CA ALA A 278 -20.12 -4.92 15.39
C ALA A 278 -20.84 -4.55 16.69
N GLU A 279 -20.18 -4.74 17.85
CA GLU A 279 -20.71 -4.34 19.15
C GLU A 279 -20.90 -2.82 19.25
N ALA A 280 -19.90 -2.04 18.83
CA ALA A 280 -19.93 -0.58 18.88
C ALA A 280 -21.10 0.04 18.09
N VAL A 281 -21.58 -0.63 17.04
CA VAL A 281 -22.68 -0.16 16.18
C VAL A 281 -23.99 -0.93 16.38
N GLY A 282 -24.05 -1.82 17.39
CA GLY A 282 -25.26 -2.59 17.72
C GLY A 282 -25.67 -3.62 16.65
N ALA A 283 -24.71 -4.20 15.92
CA ALA A 283 -24.93 -5.14 14.81
C ALA A 283 -24.59 -6.60 15.14
N THR A 284 -24.43 -6.97 16.40
CA THR A 284 -23.97 -8.32 16.81
C THR A 284 -24.94 -9.43 16.41
N ASP A 285 -26.25 -9.16 16.32
CA ASP A 285 -27.26 -10.12 15.83
C ASP A 285 -27.18 -10.37 14.31
N ARG A 286 -26.47 -9.50 13.58
CA ARG A 286 -26.22 -9.58 12.14
C ARG A 286 -24.91 -10.26 11.77
N LEU A 287 -24.08 -10.63 12.75
CA LEU A 287 -22.77 -11.24 12.52
C LEU A 287 -22.65 -12.59 13.25
N ARG A 288 -22.20 -13.62 12.55
CA ARG A 288 -21.76 -14.89 13.15
C ARG A 288 -20.41 -15.25 12.56
N ILE A 289 -19.43 -15.56 13.41
CA ILE A 289 -18.08 -15.95 12.97
C ILE A 289 -17.79 -17.40 13.38
N GLU A 290 -17.24 -18.18 12.46
CA GLU A 290 -16.59 -19.47 12.68
C GLU A 290 -15.11 -19.32 12.30
N ILE A 291 -14.19 -19.79 13.15
CA ILE A 291 -12.75 -19.73 12.88
C ILE A 291 -12.17 -21.15 12.91
N ALA A 292 -11.29 -21.46 11.97
CA ALA A 292 -10.57 -22.73 11.96
C ALA A 292 -9.13 -22.59 11.44
N SER A 293 -8.35 -23.66 11.57
CA SER A 293 -7.00 -23.73 11.03
C SER A 293 -6.99 -23.67 9.51
N ASP A 294 -5.87 -23.18 8.94
CA ASP A 294 -5.71 -23.06 7.50
C ASP A 294 -5.84 -24.41 6.77
N ALA A 295 -5.39 -25.49 7.42
CA ALA A 295 -5.49 -26.86 6.91
C ALA A 295 -6.94 -27.34 6.72
N SER A 296 -7.91 -26.68 7.37
CA SER A 296 -9.33 -27.02 7.29
C SER A 296 -10.04 -26.28 6.14
N VAL A 297 -9.32 -25.57 5.28
CA VAL A 297 -9.90 -24.69 4.25
C VAL A 297 -10.93 -25.39 3.36
N ALA A 298 -10.69 -26.63 2.92
CA ALA A 298 -11.64 -27.38 2.09
C ALA A 298 -12.95 -27.72 2.82
N ILE A 299 -12.92 -27.82 4.15
CA ILE A 299 -14.11 -28.04 4.98
C ILE A 299 -14.86 -26.71 5.15
N LEU A 300 -14.13 -25.64 5.46
CA LEU A 300 -14.72 -24.30 5.65
C LEU A 300 -15.36 -23.79 4.37
N ALA A 301 -14.72 -24.02 3.23
CA ALA A 301 -15.16 -23.57 1.92
C ALA A 301 -16.47 -24.21 1.45
N LYS A 302 -17.04 -25.20 2.14
CA LYS A 302 -18.32 -25.83 1.77
C LYS A 302 -19.51 -24.90 2.01
N GLY A 303 -20.36 -24.79 0.99
CA GLY A 303 -21.60 -24.03 1.01
C GLY A 303 -21.40 -22.53 1.27
N VAL A 304 -20.27 -21.96 0.86
CA VAL A 304 -20.03 -20.52 0.95
C VAL A 304 -20.52 -19.83 -0.32
N ASP A 305 -21.16 -18.68 -0.16
CA ASP A 305 -21.68 -17.89 -1.29
C ASP A 305 -20.59 -17.00 -1.89
N VAL A 306 -19.65 -16.54 -1.05
CA VAL A 306 -18.60 -15.60 -1.43
C VAL A 306 -17.27 -15.96 -0.75
N VAL A 307 -16.16 -15.89 -1.48
CA VAL A 307 -14.83 -15.75 -0.91
C VAL A 307 -14.42 -14.28 -1.00
N LEU A 308 -14.16 -13.65 0.14
CA LEU A 308 -13.61 -12.30 0.18
C LEU A 308 -12.10 -12.38 0.36
N LEU A 309 -11.38 -11.75 -0.55
CA LEU A 309 -9.94 -11.58 -0.46
C LEU A 309 -9.58 -10.11 -0.30
N GLY A 310 -8.56 -9.84 0.50
CA GLY A 310 -7.80 -8.61 0.37
C GLY A 310 -6.86 -8.67 -0.84
N ALA A 311 -6.09 -7.61 -1.02
CA ALA A 311 -4.94 -7.61 -1.90
C ALA A 311 -3.81 -6.81 -1.24
N ASP A 312 -2.58 -7.24 -1.46
CA ASP A 312 -1.38 -6.43 -1.23
C ASP A 312 -0.88 -5.83 -2.54
N ARG A 313 -1.09 -6.56 -3.64
CA ARG A 313 -0.90 -6.08 -5.01
C ARG A 313 -1.90 -6.73 -5.97
N ILE A 314 -2.30 -5.98 -6.98
CA ILE A 314 -3.05 -6.45 -8.15
C ILE A 314 -2.22 -6.16 -9.40
N SER A 315 -1.99 -7.15 -10.27
CA SER A 315 -1.27 -6.96 -11.53
C SER A 315 -2.12 -6.23 -12.57
N ASP A 316 -1.52 -5.84 -13.69
CA ASP A 316 -2.22 -5.27 -14.86
C ASP A 316 -3.17 -6.28 -15.54
N SER A 317 -2.90 -7.58 -15.38
CA SER A 317 -3.76 -8.68 -15.79
C SER A 317 -4.85 -9.05 -14.77
N GLY A 318 -4.84 -8.45 -13.58
CA GLY A 318 -5.79 -8.71 -12.50
C GLY A 318 -5.41 -9.86 -11.55
N ASP A 319 -4.23 -10.45 -11.69
CA ASP A 319 -3.74 -11.43 -10.72
C ASP A 319 -3.53 -10.75 -9.38
N VAL A 320 -3.86 -11.43 -8.29
CA VAL A 320 -3.84 -10.84 -6.94
C VAL A 320 -2.81 -11.51 -6.06
N SER A 321 -1.85 -10.72 -5.59
CA SER A 321 -0.94 -11.13 -4.52
C SER A 321 -1.60 -10.81 -3.19
N ASN A 322 -1.82 -11.83 -2.38
CA ASN A 322 -2.40 -11.73 -1.04
C ASN A 322 -1.78 -12.80 -0.12
N LYS A 323 -2.12 -12.78 1.17
CA LYS A 323 -1.61 -13.73 2.17
C LYS A 323 -1.69 -15.18 1.69
N THR A 324 -0.63 -15.96 1.92
CA THR A 324 -0.61 -17.41 1.71
C THR A 324 -1.81 -18.09 2.38
N GLY A 325 -2.44 -19.02 1.67
CA GLY A 325 -3.76 -19.59 1.96
C GLY A 325 -4.87 -19.05 1.05
N SER A 326 -4.66 -17.92 0.37
CA SER A 326 -5.62 -17.30 -0.54
C SER A 326 -5.93 -18.16 -1.76
N PHE A 327 -4.90 -18.70 -2.43
CA PHE A 327 -5.14 -19.50 -3.65
C PHE A 327 -5.77 -20.85 -3.32
N PRO A 328 -5.32 -21.60 -2.29
CA PRO A 328 -6.04 -22.78 -1.80
C PRO A 328 -7.50 -22.47 -1.43
N ALA A 329 -7.79 -21.35 -0.76
CA ALA A 329 -9.16 -20.97 -0.41
C ALA A 329 -10.05 -20.80 -1.65
N VAL A 330 -9.54 -20.12 -2.68
CA VAL A 330 -10.24 -19.94 -3.96
C VAL A 330 -10.48 -21.26 -4.67
N LEU A 331 -9.45 -22.09 -4.80
CA LEU A 331 -9.55 -23.40 -5.47
C LEU A 331 -10.54 -24.32 -4.74
N CYS A 332 -10.43 -24.40 -3.41
CA CYS A 332 -11.34 -25.19 -2.60
C CYS A 332 -12.78 -24.70 -2.76
N ALA A 333 -13.03 -23.40 -2.62
CA ALA A 333 -14.37 -22.84 -2.74
C ALA A 333 -14.99 -23.14 -4.11
N LYS A 334 -14.27 -22.89 -5.21
CA LYS A 334 -14.79 -23.21 -6.56
C LYS A 334 -15.00 -24.72 -6.78
N ALA A 335 -14.30 -25.59 -6.04
CA ALA A 335 -14.45 -27.03 -6.16
C ALA A 335 -15.59 -27.61 -5.30
N VAL A 336 -15.92 -26.99 -4.16
CA VAL A 336 -16.85 -27.57 -3.18
C VAL A 336 -18.09 -26.73 -2.86
N SER A 337 -18.23 -25.56 -3.50
CA SER A 337 -19.41 -24.70 -3.39
C SER A 337 -19.95 -24.32 -4.76
N ASP A 338 -21.24 -24.59 -4.96
CA ASP A 338 -21.94 -24.21 -6.18
C ASP A 338 -22.13 -22.69 -6.24
N ASN A 339 -21.91 -22.09 -7.41
CA ASN A 339 -22.14 -20.66 -7.70
C ASN A 339 -21.40 -19.68 -6.76
N VAL A 340 -20.32 -20.11 -6.11
CA VAL A 340 -19.49 -19.22 -5.29
C VAL A 340 -18.89 -18.09 -6.12
N ALA A 341 -18.92 -16.87 -5.59
CA ALA A 341 -18.22 -15.73 -6.17
C ALA A 341 -16.90 -15.46 -5.44
N ILE A 342 -15.83 -15.28 -6.21
CA ILE A 342 -14.52 -14.89 -5.71
C ILE A 342 -14.38 -13.38 -5.90
N VAL A 343 -14.29 -12.66 -4.79
CA VAL A 343 -14.36 -11.20 -4.78
C VAL A 343 -13.13 -10.63 -4.06
N VAL A 344 -12.43 -9.75 -4.76
CA VAL A 344 -11.28 -9.03 -4.21
C VAL A 344 -11.75 -7.66 -3.76
N VAL A 345 -11.46 -7.30 -2.51
CA VAL A 345 -11.81 -6.00 -1.93
C VAL A 345 -10.52 -5.23 -1.68
N SER A 346 -10.29 -4.17 -2.45
CA SER A 346 -9.03 -3.42 -2.41
C SER A 346 -9.23 -1.96 -2.78
N ASP A 347 -8.39 -1.08 -2.20
CA ASP A 347 -8.18 0.26 -2.72
C ASP A 347 -7.50 0.19 -4.11
N LEU A 348 -7.77 1.15 -5.00
CA LEU A 348 -7.18 1.21 -6.35
C LEU A 348 -5.66 1.41 -6.35
N ASP A 349 -5.10 1.93 -5.26
CA ASP A 349 -3.66 2.18 -5.14
C ASP A 349 -2.82 0.90 -5.12
N LYS A 350 -3.44 -0.28 -4.99
CA LYS A 350 -2.74 -1.57 -5.04
C LYS A 350 -2.59 -2.15 -6.45
N ILE A 351 -3.21 -1.53 -7.46
CA ILE A 351 -3.05 -1.94 -8.86
C ILE A 351 -1.70 -1.43 -9.36
N SER A 352 -0.82 -2.34 -9.77
CA SER A 352 0.50 -2.01 -10.30
C SER A 352 0.43 -1.58 -11.76
N LYS A 353 1.46 -0.84 -12.21
CA LYS A 353 1.73 -0.63 -13.63
C LYS A 353 1.92 -1.96 -14.39
N PRO A 354 1.83 -1.95 -15.74
CA PRO A 354 2.12 -3.13 -16.56
C PRO A 354 3.53 -3.67 -16.36
N GLY A 355 3.66 -4.99 -16.29
CA GLY A 355 4.93 -5.68 -16.11
C GLY A 355 4.78 -7.16 -15.83
N ALA A 356 5.86 -7.92 -16.00
CA ALA A 356 5.85 -9.36 -15.77
C ALA A 356 5.65 -9.68 -14.28
N MET A 357 4.70 -10.58 -13.97
CA MET A 357 4.40 -11.01 -12.60
C MET A 357 5.63 -11.64 -11.93
N GLU A 358 6.45 -12.35 -12.70
CA GLU A 358 7.69 -13.03 -12.26
C GLU A 358 8.78 -12.05 -11.83
N ALA A 359 8.69 -10.77 -12.21
CA ALA A 359 9.59 -9.73 -11.70
C ALA A 359 9.40 -9.51 -10.19
N TYR A 360 8.33 -10.04 -9.61
CA TYR A 360 7.96 -9.91 -8.21
C TYR A 360 7.87 -11.28 -7.55
N ARG A 361 8.98 -11.70 -6.94
CA ARG A 361 9.04 -12.95 -6.17
C ARG A 361 8.16 -12.87 -4.93
N GLU A 362 7.64 -14.04 -4.55
CA GLU A 362 6.95 -14.25 -3.28
C GLU A 362 7.83 -13.79 -2.12
N GLU A 363 7.26 -13.04 -1.17
CA GLU A 363 7.99 -12.60 0.00
C GLU A 363 8.15 -13.75 0.99
N GLU A 364 9.38 -14.00 1.41
CA GLU A 364 9.70 -14.88 2.53
C GLU A 364 10.06 -14.05 3.76
N ASN A 365 9.39 -14.31 4.87
CA ASN A 365 9.70 -13.73 6.16
C ASN A 365 10.59 -14.64 6.99
N ASP A 366 10.92 -14.19 8.21
CA ASP A 366 11.79 -14.91 9.12
C ASP A 366 11.22 -16.30 9.47
N PRO A 367 11.93 -17.40 9.15
CA PRO A 367 11.52 -18.77 9.49
C PRO A 367 11.24 -18.99 10.98
N ARG A 368 11.87 -18.21 11.86
CA ARG A 368 11.70 -18.31 13.32
C ARG A 368 10.26 -18.08 13.76
N GLU A 369 9.42 -17.41 12.97
CA GLU A 369 7.99 -17.25 13.27
C GLU A 369 7.24 -18.58 13.26
N LEU A 370 7.56 -19.47 12.31
CA LEU A 370 7.01 -20.82 12.26
C LEU A 370 7.58 -21.67 13.39
N GLU A 371 8.90 -21.62 13.58
CA GLU A 371 9.63 -22.42 14.58
C GLU A 371 9.12 -22.17 16.01
N ARG A 372 8.83 -20.92 16.38
CA ARG A 372 8.22 -20.57 17.68
C ARG A 372 6.92 -21.33 17.96
N GLY A 373 6.16 -21.66 16.92
CA GLY A 373 4.93 -22.46 17.04
C GLY A 373 5.20 -23.95 17.24
N TRP A 374 6.32 -24.47 16.73
CA TRP A 374 6.69 -25.88 16.83
C TRP A 374 7.20 -26.25 18.23
N ASP A 375 7.99 -25.38 18.86
CA ASP A 375 8.61 -25.63 20.17
C ASP A 375 7.60 -25.91 21.28
N ARG A 376 6.35 -25.46 21.14
CA ARG A 376 5.27 -25.67 22.11
C ARG A 376 4.78 -27.12 22.19
N HIS A 377 5.12 -27.97 21.21
CA HIS A 377 4.55 -29.31 21.06
C HIS A 377 5.57 -30.46 21.09
N HIS A 378 6.87 -30.18 21.24
CA HIS A 378 7.92 -31.22 21.23
C HIS A 378 8.26 -31.74 22.64
N THR A 379 7.86 -32.97 22.95
CA THR A 379 8.19 -33.70 24.20
C THR A 379 9.23 -34.83 24.03
N HIS A 380 9.65 -35.15 22.80
CA HIS A 380 10.60 -36.24 22.55
C HIS A 380 11.84 -35.80 21.76
N GLY A 381 13.01 -35.97 22.40
CA GLY A 381 14.34 -35.96 21.78
C GLY A 381 14.73 -34.68 21.06
N SER A 382 15.44 -33.76 21.74
CA SER A 382 16.02 -32.59 21.09
C SER A 382 17.04 -33.02 20.03
N ILE A 383 16.69 -32.88 18.74
CA ILE A 383 17.65 -32.93 17.65
C ILE A 383 18.62 -31.76 17.86
N ARG A 384 19.93 -31.99 17.74
CA ARG A 384 20.92 -30.93 17.83
C ARG A 384 20.57 -29.83 16.83
N SER A 385 20.39 -28.60 17.31
CA SER A 385 19.98 -27.45 16.50
C SER A 385 20.83 -27.25 15.23
N ASN A 386 22.14 -27.55 15.29
CA ASN A 386 23.02 -27.50 14.12
C ASN A 386 22.64 -28.54 13.06
N LEU A 387 22.33 -29.77 13.46
CA LEU A 387 21.91 -30.82 12.52
C LEU A 387 20.58 -30.47 11.85
N TRP A 388 19.64 -29.88 12.60
CA TRP A 388 18.39 -29.37 12.04
C TRP A 388 18.65 -28.32 10.96
N ARG A 389 19.41 -27.26 11.28
CA ARG A 389 19.71 -26.17 10.33
C ARG A 389 20.50 -26.61 9.09
N THR A 390 21.28 -27.69 9.18
CA THR A 390 21.99 -28.24 8.00
C THR A 390 21.15 -29.21 7.17
N THR A 391 20.06 -29.76 7.73
CA THR A 391 19.25 -30.81 7.09
C THR A 391 17.90 -30.31 6.63
N VAL A 392 17.35 -29.29 7.28
CA VAL A 392 16.01 -28.76 7.05
C VAL A 392 16.11 -27.30 6.64
N GLU A 393 15.58 -26.99 5.47
CA GLU A 393 15.32 -25.63 5.02
C GLU A 393 13.89 -25.26 5.39
N THR A 394 13.73 -24.26 6.26
CA THR A 394 12.42 -23.72 6.63
C THR A 394 12.12 -22.50 5.76
N ARG A 395 11.03 -22.53 5.00
CA ARG A 395 10.55 -21.41 4.18
C ARG A 395 9.25 -20.85 4.77
N ASN A 396 9.20 -19.54 4.95
CA ASN A 396 8.05 -18.83 5.52
C ASN A 396 7.46 -17.88 4.47
N VAL A 397 6.78 -18.47 3.48
CA VAL A 397 6.19 -17.73 2.35
C VAL A 397 4.93 -17.00 2.81
N TYR A 398 4.94 -15.67 2.70
CA TYR A 398 3.88 -14.82 3.23
C TYR A 398 2.81 -14.45 2.22
N PHE A 399 3.19 -14.34 0.95
CA PHE A 399 2.28 -13.95 -0.12
C PHE A 399 2.34 -14.96 -1.25
N GLU A 400 1.20 -15.17 -1.88
CA GLU A 400 1.05 -15.98 -3.08
C GLU A 400 0.14 -15.27 -4.08
N TRP A 401 0.22 -15.70 -5.34
CA TRP A 401 -0.62 -15.17 -6.41
C TRP A 401 -1.88 -16.01 -6.62
N VAL A 402 -3.03 -15.33 -6.63
CA VAL A 402 -4.31 -15.86 -7.10
C VAL A 402 -4.51 -15.43 -8.55
N PRO A 403 -4.55 -16.37 -9.52
CA PRO A 403 -4.70 -15.99 -10.92
C PRO A 403 -6.05 -15.33 -11.23
N ALA A 404 -6.02 -14.29 -12.07
CA ALA A 404 -7.20 -13.50 -12.47
C ALA A 404 -8.36 -14.35 -13.00
N ARG A 405 -8.05 -15.47 -13.68
CA ARG A 405 -9.05 -16.42 -14.21
C ARG A 405 -9.95 -17.07 -13.15
N TYR A 406 -9.57 -16.99 -11.87
CA TYR A 406 -10.40 -17.49 -10.77
C TYR A 406 -11.11 -16.38 -9.99
N ILE A 407 -10.88 -15.11 -10.33
CA ILE A 407 -11.47 -13.96 -9.66
C ILE A 407 -12.65 -13.48 -10.48
N ASP A 408 -13.80 -13.29 -9.82
CA ASP A 408 -15.04 -12.91 -10.50
C ASP A 408 -15.26 -11.39 -10.46
N HIS A 409 -14.89 -10.72 -9.36
CA HIS A 409 -15.08 -9.27 -9.19
C HIS A 409 -13.99 -8.59 -8.36
N TYR A 410 -13.72 -7.32 -8.65
CA TYR A 410 -12.88 -6.43 -7.84
C TYR A 410 -13.73 -5.26 -7.33
N ILE A 411 -13.87 -5.12 -6.02
CA ILE A 411 -14.62 -4.02 -5.38
C ILE A 411 -13.62 -3.00 -4.84
N CYS A 412 -13.73 -1.78 -5.34
CA CYS A 412 -12.87 -0.65 -4.99
C CYS A 412 -13.69 0.62 -4.73
N GLU A 413 -13.02 1.73 -4.38
CA GLU A 413 -13.67 2.98 -4.03
C GLU A 413 -14.44 3.64 -5.19
N THR A 414 -14.16 3.25 -6.45
CA THR A 414 -14.89 3.71 -7.64
C THR A 414 -15.97 2.75 -8.10
N GLY A 415 -16.21 1.65 -7.37
CA GLY A 415 -17.23 0.65 -7.69
C GLY A 415 -16.66 -0.74 -7.97
N ILE A 416 -17.44 -1.55 -8.70
CA ILE A 416 -17.06 -2.92 -9.08
C ILE A 416 -16.36 -2.85 -10.45
N LEU A 417 -15.13 -3.33 -10.50
CA LEU A 417 -14.32 -3.39 -11.73
C LEU A 417 -14.28 -4.80 -12.30
N ASP A 418 -14.18 -4.85 -13.62
CA ASP A 418 -13.77 -6.01 -14.40
C ASP A 418 -12.26 -5.91 -14.75
N LEU A 419 -11.76 -6.87 -15.53
CA LEU A 419 -10.36 -6.87 -15.97
C LEU A 419 -10.00 -5.67 -16.87
N ASN A 420 -10.97 -5.08 -17.58
CA ASN A 420 -10.71 -3.87 -18.37
C ASN A 420 -10.50 -2.68 -17.45
N GLY A 421 -11.34 -2.51 -16.41
CA GLY A 421 -11.16 -1.49 -15.39
C GLY A 421 -9.82 -1.61 -14.65
N ILE A 422 -9.37 -2.84 -14.36
CA ILE A 422 -8.03 -3.08 -13.81
C ILE A 422 -6.94 -2.60 -14.76
N ARG A 423 -7.02 -2.97 -16.06
CA ARG A 423 -6.03 -2.56 -17.06
C ARG A 423 -6.00 -1.04 -17.25
N GLU A 424 -7.16 -0.40 -17.34
CA GLU A 424 -7.25 1.06 -17.44
C GLU A 424 -6.60 1.75 -16.23
N GLN A 425 -6.84 1.24 -15.03
CA GLN A 425 -6.21 1.76 -13.83
C GLN A 425 -4.69 1.53 -13.83
N SER A 426 -4.24 0.36 -14.30
CA SER A 426 -2.81 0.05 -14.45
C SER A 426 -2.10 1.01 -15.41
N GLU A 427 -2.71 1.30 -16.56
CA GLU A 427 -2.18 2.27 -17.53
C GLU A 427 -2.13 3.69 -16.96
N LYS A 428 -3.17 4.12 -16.21
CA LYS A 428 -3.15 5.41 -15.51
C LYS A 428 -1.95 5.52 -14.56
N VAL A 429 -1.70 4.47 -13.78
CA VAL A 429 -0.54 4.40 -12.88
C VAL A 429 0.77 4.47 -13.66
N PHE A 430 0.88 3.72 -14.76
CA PHE A 430 2.07 3.72 -15.61
C PHE A 430 2.38 5.09 -16.19
N HIS A 431 1.37 5.77 -16.76
CA HIS A 431 1.55 7.11 -17.33
C HIS A 431 1.95 8.13 -16.27
N ALA A 432 1.28 8.12 -15.12
CA ALA A 432 1.57 9.05 -14.04
C ALA A 432 2.97 8.80 -13.43
N GLU A 433 3.36 7.53 -13.23
CA GLU A 433 4.71 7.20 -12.77
C GLU A 433 5.77 7.61 -13.80
N ARG A 434 5.53 7.37 -15.10
CA ARG A 434 6.47 7.74 -16.16
C ARG A 434 6.62 9.25 -16.31
N GLN A 435 5.54 10.00 -16.21
CA GLN A 435 5.57 11.46 -16.25
C GLN A 435 6.38 12.02 -15.06
N LEU A 436 6.21 11.42 -13.89
CA LEU A 436 6.84 11.90 -12.66
C LEU A 436 8.29 11.44 -12.51
N PHE A 437 8.62 10.21 -12.91
CA PHE A 437 9.90 9.57 -12.61
C PHE A 437 10.71 9.14 -13.83
N GLY A 438 10.22 9.35 -15.06
CA GLY A 438 10.86 8.83 -16.28
C GLY A 438 12.27 9.36 -16.56
N CYS A 439 12.69 10.44 -15.91
CA CYS A 439 14.05 10.99 -15.96
C CYS A 439 15.04 10.32 -14.99
N PHE A 440 14.55 9.49 -14.06
CA PHE A 440 15.38 8.78 -13.09
C PHE A 440 15.72 7.36 -13.57
N PRO A 441 16.92 6.85 -13.22
CA PRO A 441 17.44 5.59 -13.77
C PRO A 441 16.71 4.31 -13.33
#